data_AF-A0A937S1P0-F1
#
_entry.id   AF-A0A937S1P0-F1
#
_cell.length_a   1.000
_cell.length_b   1.000
_cell.length_c   1.000
_cell.angle_alpha   90.00
_cell.angle_beta   90.00
_cell.angle_gamma   90.00
#
_symmetry.space_group_name_H-M   'P 1'
#
loop_
_entity.id
_entity.type
_entity.pdbx_description
1 polymer ?
#
loop_
_entity_poly.entity_id
_entity_poly.type
_entity_poly.pdbx_seq_one_letter_code
_entity_poly.pdbx_strand_id
1 'polypeptide(L)' 'MTYLQPKNTLFSLLAIIPHSPTACLSSTAQHQQILEAIRNEQGDLARRLMTDHIDRTKRLLSGLLG' A
#
# COMPACT_ATOMS: atom_id res chain seq x y z
N MET A 1 -22.85 -15.33 11.03
CA MET A 1 -21.67 -15.44 10.13
C MET A 1 -20.84 -14.19 10.33
N THR A 2 -19.93 -14.21 11.30
CA THR A 2 -19.06 -13.08 11.60
C THR A 2 -17.92 -13.14 10.58
N TYR A 3 -17.88 -12.19 9.65
CA TYR A 3 -16.74 -12.02 8.76
C TYR A 3 -15.50 -11.80 9.64
N LEU A 4 -14.66 -12.83 9.77
CA LEU A 4 -13.31 -12.68 10.27
C LEU A 4 -12.58 -11.82 9.24
N GLN A 5 -12.54 -10.51 9.49
CA GLN A 5 -11.60 -9.61 8.82
C GLN A 5 -10.23 -10.31 8.87
N PRO A 6 -9.55 -10.54 7.73
CA PRO A 6 -8.16 -10.95 7.80
C PRO A 6 -7.47 -9.89 8.63
N LYS A 7 -6.75 -10.26 9.70
CA LYS A 7 -5.86 -9.35 10.42
C LYS A 7 -4.90 -8.77 9.39
N ASN A 8 -5.27 -7.64 8.81
CA ASN A 8 -4.51 -6.88 7.85
C ASN A 8 -3.38 -6.28 8.68
N THR A 9 -2.30 -7.05 8.81
CA THR A 9 -1.08 -6.74 9.55
C THR A 9 -0.56 -5.34 9.24
N LEU A 10 -0.80 -4.85 8.02
CA LEU A 10 -0.52 -3.48 7.58
C LEU A 10 -1.35 -2.40 8.30
N PHE A 11 -2.65 -2.62 8.52
CA PHE A 11 -3.50 -1.66 9.25
C PHE A 11 -3.08 -1.56 10.72
N SER A 12 -2.79 -2.70 11.35
CA SER A 12 -2.26 -2.74 12.72
C SER A 12 -0.88 -2.08 12.84
N LEU A 13 0.00 -2.24 11.84
CA LEU A 13 1.30 -1.57 11.77
C LEU A 13 1.15 -0.04 11.62
N LEU A 14 0.26 0.42 10.72
CA LEU A 14 0.01 1.84 10.50
C LEU A 14 -0.68 2.52 11.70
N ALA A 15 -1.47 1.80 12.49
CA ALA A 15 -2.10 2.35 13.69
C ALA A 15 -1.11 2.63 14.83
N ILE A 16 0.03 1.93 14.85
CA ILE A 16 1.03 2.01 15.93
C ILE A 16 2.17 2.96 15.55
N ILE A 17 2.52 3.03 14.26
CA ILE A 17 3.61 3.88 13.78
C ILE A 17 3.03 5.24 13.34
N PRO A 18 3.48 6.36 13.91
CA PRO A 18 3.12 7.69 13.42
C PRO A 18 3.53 7.79 11.95
N HIS A 19 2.54 7.80 11.06
CA HIS A 19 2.75 7.96 9.63
C HIS A 19 2.24 9.33 9.21
N SER A 20 3.00 10.00 8.34
CA SER A 20 2.58 11.30 7.82
C SER A 20 1.24 11.17 7.07
N PRO A 21 0.26 12.08 7.28
CA PRO A 21 -0.96 12.13 6.46
C PRO A 21 -0.65 12.16 4.96
N THR A 22 0.45 12.79 4.55
CA THR A 22 0.90 12.83 3.15
C THR A 22 1.34 11.47 2.62
N ALA A 23 1.90 10.60 3.48
CA ALA A 23 2.27 9.24 3.10
C ALA A 23 1.01 8.38 2.86
N CYS A 24 -0.03 8.53 3.68
CA CYS A 24 -1.30 7.83 3.51
C CYS A 24 -2.03 8.25 2.22
N LEU A 25 -2.08 9.56 1.95
CA LEU A 25 -2.64 10.08 0.69
C LEU A 25 -1.87 9.57 -0.53
N SER A 26 -0.53 9.60 -0.48
CA SER A 26 0.30 9.07 -1.55
C SER A 26 0.10 7.56 -1.76
N SER A 27 -0.08 6.78 -0.68
CA SER A 27 -0.36 5.34 -0.78
C SER A 27 -1.71 5.08 -1.44
N THR A 28 -2.74 5.83 -1.05
CA THR A 28 -4.08 5.72 -1.64
C THR A 28 -4.06 6.03 -3.13
N ALA A 29 -3.35 7.08 -3.55
CA ALA A 29 -3.20 7.42 -4.96
C ALA A 29 -2.53 6.30 -5.77
N GLN A 30 -1.49 5.67 -5.21
CA GLN A 30 -0.82 4.52 -5.86
C GLN A 30 -1.75 3.32 -6.00
N HIS A 31 -2.58 3.03 -4.99
CA HIS A 31 -3.58 1.96 -5.08
C HIS A 31 -4.60 2.22 -6.19
N GLN A 32 -5.05 3.47 -6.35
CA GLN A 32 -5.96 3.83 -7.44
C GLN A 32 -5.32 3.61 -8.83
N GLN A 33 -4.05 3.97 -9.00
CA GLN A 33 -3.32 3.72 -10.26
C GLN A 33 -3.20 2.23 -10.58
N ILE A 34 -2.93 1.40 -9.57
CA ILE A 34 -2.88 -0.06 -9.73
C ILE A 34 -4.25 -0.61 -10.13
N LEU A 35 -5.32 -0.20 -9.44
CA LEU A 35 -6.68 -0.65 -9.74
C LEU A 35 -7.12 -0.23 -11.14
N GLU A 36 -6.74 0.98 -11.57
CA GLU A 36 -7.02 1.46 -12.93
C GLU A 36 -6.27 0.64 -13.99
N ALA A 37 -4.98 0.34 -13.76
CA ALA A 37 -4.22 -0.53 -14.66
C ALA A 37 -4.84 -1.93 -14.76
N ILE A 38 -5.31 -2.50 -13.65
CA ILE A 38 -6.02 -3.79 -13.63
C ILE A 38 -7.33 -3.70 -14.42
N ARG A 39 -8.14 -2.65 -14.17
CA ARG A 39 -9.42 -2.43 -14.86
C ARG A 39 -9.24 -2.31 -16.37
N ASN A 40 -8.14 -1.72 -16.82
CA ASN A 40 -7.80 -1.55 -18.22
C ASN A 40 -7.04 -2.76 -18.81
N GLU A 41 -6.95 -3.87 -18.10
CA GLU A 41 -6.25 -5.11 -18.51
C GLU A 41 -4.74 -4.93 -18.79
N GLN A 42 -4.13 -3.89 -18.21
CA GLN A 42 -2.71 -3.54 -18.38
C GLN A 42 -1.85 -4.30 -17.35
N GLY A 43 -1.74 -5.62 -17.50
CA GLY A 43 -1.10 -6.51 -16.52
C GLY A 43 0.36 -6.18 -16.20
N ASP A 44 1.18 -5.82 -17.20
CA ASP A 44 2.58 -5.43 -16.97
C ASP A 44 2.71 -4.12 -16.21
N LEU A 45 1.84 -3.14 -16.52
CA LEU A 45 1.80 -1.87 -15.82
C LEU A 45 1.38 -2.08 -14.36
N ALA A 46 0.33 -2.86 -14.12
CA ALA A 46 -0.13 -3.18 -12.77
C ALA A 46 0.98 -3.86 -11.94
N ARG A 47 1.72 -4.80 -12.53
CA ARG A 47 2.88 -5.43 -11.88
C ARG A 47 3.99 -4.43 -11.54
N ARG A 48 4.32 -3.53 -12.47
CA ARG A 48 5.34 -2.51 -12.23
C ARG A 48 4.93 -1.56 -11.12
N LEU A 49 3.71 -1.03 -11.17
CA LEU A 49 3.15 -0.13 -10.14
C LEU A 49 3.11 -0.79 -8.75
N MET A 50 2.74 -2.07 -8.69
CA MET A 50 2.76 -2.84 -7.44
C MET A 50 4.17 -3.00 -6.89
N THR A 51 5.14 -3.30 -7.74
CA THR A 51 6.56 -3.42 -7.36
C THR A 51 7.08 -2.11 -6.77
N ASP A 52 6.81 -0.99 -7.47
CA ASP A 52 7.21 0.35 -7.02
C ASP A 52 6.56 0.72 -5.68
N HIS A 53 5.29 0.38 -5.49
CA HIS A 53 4.56 0.59 -4.24
C HIS A 53 5.18 -0.19 -3.07
N ILE A 54 5.53 -1.47 -3.30
CA ILE A 54 6.18 -2.32 -2.30
C ILE A 54 7.53 -1.73 -1.89
N ASP A 55 8.37 -1.33 -2.85
CA ASP A 55 9.70 -0.80 -2.56
C ASP A 55 9.64 0.56 -1.84
N ARG A 56 8.68 1.42 -2.18
CA ARG A 56 8.44 2.66 -1.45
C ARG A 56 8.00 2.40 -0.01
N THR A 57 7.11 1.43 0.19
CA THR A 57 6.63 1.05 1.53
C THR A 57 7.76 0.46 2.37
N LYS A 58 8.61 -0.40 1.79
CA LYS A 58 9.82 -0.92 2.46
C LYS A 58 10.75 0.21 2.93
N ARG A 59 11.02 1.19 2.06
CA ARG A 59 11.86 2.35 2.40
C ARG A 59 11.26 3.19 3.54
N LEU A 60 9.95 3.44 3.48
CA LEU A 60 9.25 4.18 4.53
C LEU A 60 9.32 3.44 5.87
N LEU A 61 9.06 2.14 5.88
CA LEU A 61 9.14 1.33 7.10
C LEU A 61 10.57 1.23 7.64
N SER A 62 11.58 1.12 6.76
CA SER A 62 12.99 1.10 7.16
C SER A 62 13.40 2.41 7.83
N GLY A 63 12.89 3.56 7.35
CA GLY A 63 13.14 4.86 7.97
C GLY A 63 12.40 5.09 9.30
N LEU A 64 11.41 4.25 9.63
CA LEU A 64 10.63 4.34 10.88
C LEU A 64 11.14 3.38 11.97
N LEU A 65 11.84 2.31 11.57
CA LEU A 65 12.42 1.30 12.46
C LEU A 65 13.93 1.50 12.71
N GLY A 66 14.51 2.55 12.11
CA GLY A 66 15.94 2.91 12.22
C GLY A 66 16.20 3.94 13.31
#